data_AF-A0A5C8JJK3-F1
#
_entry.id   AF-A0A5C8JJK3-F1
#
_cell.length_a   1.000
_cell.length_b   1.000
_cell.length_c   1.000
_cell.angle_alpha   90.00
_cell.angle_beta   90.00
_cell.angle_gamma   90.00
#
_symmetry.space_group_name_H-M   'P 1'
#
loop_
_entity.id
_entity.type
_entity.pdbx_description
1 polymer ?
#
loop_
_entity_poly.entity_id
_entity_poly.type
_entity_poly.pdbx_seq_one_letter_code
_entity_poly.pdbx_strand_id
1 'polypeptide(L)'
;MKPDDKNAALPLEKQPFRVLLISASQRRQYNCPGVDSKSRTLLLRMAEQLPQDWEIDLEDIGNVYARERIQSCNACVSTSMAPCVWPCNCYEKDSKAEPDLLWNLDLYARLDMADAWAFVAPHNWYGPTSNLKLLFDRLVCMNGGNPNEELIEHKNPELAMKLDKTPEWEELSQNHLEGRTAAFFCHGDLGGDEIDATGRPRLLHHKLYFDPEQEPFQDERDAYAPLVWQCRYSGIEVPDQLWTYAAIGEGKKYSENQAEDMVQDNSSMAAFDKWVKEFAQFVEAKGKVQPGKFRAYGYKAPSHTWQEIKLGWRDARMRIGFSPAGSSPKKQQDQGLNKDVTLFPGKSENERNG
;
A
#
# COMPACT_ATOMS: atom_id res chain seq x y z
N MET A 1 -22.38 0.75 5.46
CA MET A 1 -21.39 1.50 6.27
C MET A 1 -21.34 1.06 7.74
N LYS A 2 -21.48 -0.24 8.04
CA LYS A 2 -21.55 -0.76 9.42
C LYS A 2 -20.75 -2.07 9.52
N PRO A 3 -19.43 -2.03 9.29
CA PRO A 3 -18.62 -3.25 9.39
C PRO A 3 -18.69 -3.80 10.81
N ASP A 4 -18.86 -5.12 10.95
CA ASP A 4 -18.72 -5.84 12.22
C ASP A 4 -17.66 -6.92 12.05
N ASP A 5 -16.46 -6.64 12.55
CA ASP A 5 -15.31 -7.54 12.47
C ASP A 5 -15.58 -8.91 13.10
N LYS A 6 -16.59 -9.06 13.98
CA LYS A 6 -16.97 -10.37 14.52
C LYS A 6 -17.55 -11.30 13.46
N ASN A 7 -18.11 -10.75 12.38
CA ASN A 7 -18.67 -11.56 11.31
C ASN A 7 -17.59 -12.36 10.55
N ALA A 8 -16.33 -11.90 10.57
CA ALA A 8 -15.21 -12.64 9.98
C ALA A 8 -14.90 -13.99 10.67
N ALA A 9 -15.46 -14.23 11.86
CA ALA A 9 -15.39 -15.52 12.57
C ALA A 9 -16.55 -16.47 12.23
N LEU A 10 -17.57 -16.03 11.50
CA LEU A 10 -18.71 -16.86 11.10
C LEU A 10 -18.35 -17.78 9.92
N PRO A 11 -19.07 -18.90 9.70
CA PRO A 11 -19.01 -19.63 8.44
C PRO A 11 -19.32 -18.72 7.24
N LEU A 12 -18.63 -18.90 6.12
CA LEU A 12 -18.69 -17.99 4.95
C LEU A 12 -20.13 -17.75 4.47
N GLU A 13 -20.98 -18.76 4.52
CA GLU A 13 -22.38 -18.68 4.07
C GLU A 13 -23.18 -17.68 4.91
N LYS A 14 -22.79 -17.48 6.17
CA LYS A 14 -23.44 -16.58 7.14
C LYS A 14 -22.81 -15.19 7.22
N GLN A 15 -21.65 -14.98 6.60
CA GLN A 15 -21.02 -13.66 6.55
C GLN A 15 -21.81 -12.73 5.61
N PRO A 16 -22.03 -11.45 5.91
CA PRO A 16 -22.41 -10.49 4.88
C PRO A 16 -21.26 -10.32 3.88
N PHE A 17 -21.55 -9.80 2.67
CA PHE A 17 -20.46 -9.30 1.81
C PHE A 17 -19.74 -8.18 2.53
N ARG A 18 -18.41 -8.15 2.46
CA ARG A 18 -17.60 -7.08 3.02
C ARG A 18 -16.70 -6.48 1.97
N VAL A 19 -16.74 -5.16 1.84
CA VAL A 19 -15.88 -4.42 0.92
C VAL A 19 -15.14 -3.32 1.66
N LEU A 20 -13.87 -3.13 1.33
CA LEU A 20 -13.06 -2.05 1.86
C LEU A 20 -12.86 -0.97 0.79
N LEU A 21 -13.39 0.22 1.04
CA LEU A 21 -13.24 1.36 0.16
C LEU A 21 -12.22 2.33 0.75
N ILE A 22 -11.24 2.75 -0.04
CA ILE A 22 -10.13 3.60 0.39
C ILE A 22 -10.04 4.85 -0.48
N SER A 23 -10.15 6.03 0.16
CA SER A 23 -9.72 7.31 -0.41
C SER A 23 -8.22 7.45 -0.17
N ALA A 24 -7.44 7.61 -1.24
CA ALA A 24 -5.99 7.76 -1.14
C ALA A 24 -5.45 9.10 -1.64
N SER A 25 -6.28 10.15 -1.68
CA SER A 25 -5.78 11.51 -1.90
C SER A 25 -5.02 12.01 -0.67
N GLN A 26 -3.90 12.70 -0.88
CA GLN A 26 -3.13 13.31 0.20
C GLN A 26 -3.80 14.56 0.81
N ARG A 27 -4.77 15.15 0.12
CA ARG A 27 -5.41 16.42 0.51
C ARG A 27 -6.48 16.21 1.58
N ARG A 28 -6.54 17.14 2.54
CA ARG A 28 -7.56 17.23 3.60
C ARG A 28 -7.88 18.70 3.90
N GLN A 29 -9.13 18.96 4.26
CA GLN A 29 -9.63 20.29 4.59
C GLN A 29 -8.85 20.98 5.72
N TYR A 30 -8.58 20.25 6.80
CA TYR A 30 -7.90 20.78 7.99
C TYR A 30 -6.37 20.55 7.95
N ASN A 31 -5.77 20.83 6.79
CA ASN A 31 -4.32 20.76 6.59
C ASN A 31 -3.88 21.82 5.56
N CYS A 32 -2.60 21.86 5.19
CA CYS A 32 -2.02 22.86 4.27
C CYS A 32 -2.85 23.15 3.00
N PRO A 33 -3.47 22.17 2.31
CA PRO A 33 -4.29 22.45 1.13
C PRO A 33 -5.59 23.22 1.40
N GLY A 34 -6.11 23.25 2.63
CA GLY A 34 -7.29 24.04 3.03
C GLY A 34 -8.66 23.56 2.49
N VAL A 35 -8.69 22.50 1.68
CA VAL A 35 -9.90 21.96 1.03
C VAL A 35 -9.86 20.43 0.97
N ASP A 36 -11.02 19.79 1.05
CA ASP A 36 -11.14 18.33 1.03
C ASP A 36 -10.88 17.77 -0.38
N SER A 37 -10.66 16.45 -0.46
CA SER A 37 -10.32 15.79 -1.72
C SER A 37 -11.53 15.32 -2.51
N LYS A 38 -11.39 15.36 -3.84
CA LYS A 38 -12.29 14.68 -4.80
C LYS A 38 -12.46 13.20 -4.44
N SER A 39 -11.36 12.51 -4.17
CA SER A 39 -11.35 11.09 -3.82
C SER A 39 -12.24 10.77 -2.61
N ARG A 40 -12.22 11.60 -1.57
CA ARG A 40 -13.06 11.39 -0.39
C ARG A 40 -14.53 11.63 -0.69
N THR A 41 -14.86 12.65 -1.50
CA THR A 41 -16.24 12.87 -1.97
C THR A 41 -16.75 11.67 -2.77
N LEU A 42 -15.95 11.16 -3.71
CA LEU A 42 -16.28 9.99 -4.52
C LEU A 42 -16.40 8.72 -3.66
N LEU A 43 -15.51 8.50 -2.69
CA LEU A 43 -15.56 7.40 -1.73
C LEU A 43 -16.91 7.34 -0.99
N LEU A 44 -17.35 8.48 -0.45
CA LEU A 44 -18.62 8.57 0.27
C LEU A 44 -19.81 8.32 -0.66
N ARG A 45 -19.77 8.86 -1.88
CA ARG A 45 -20.78 8.59 -2.90
C ARG A 45 -20.88 7.11 -3.25
N MET A 46 -19.75 6.42 -3.42
CA MET A 46 -19.74 4.97 -3.66
C MET A 46 -20.40 4.21 -2.50
N ALA A 47 -20.06 4.56 -1.26
CA ALA A 47 -20.64 3.92 -0.08
C ALA A 47 -22.17 4.06 0.00
N GLU A 48 -22.74 5.14 -0.52
CA GLU A 48 -24.19 5.34 -0.60
C GLU A 48 -24.86 4.53 -1.73
N GLN A 49 -24.11 4.23 -2.80
CA GLN A 49 -24.63 3.52 -3.98
C GLN A 49 -24.53 1.99 -3.89
N LEU A 50 -23.61 1.47 -3.10
CA LEU A 50 -23.47 0.03 -2.91
C LEU A 50 -24.67 -0.58 -2.16
N PRO A 51 -24.92 -1.89 -2.30
CA PRO A 51 -25.97 -2.57 -1.53
C PRO A 51 -25.79 -2.36 -0.02
N GLN A 52 -26.83 -1.88 0.66
CA GLN A 52 -26.73 -1.45 2.06
C GLN A 52 -26.78 -2.61 3.07
N ASP A 53 -27.07 -3.81 2.61
CA ASP A 53 -26.91 -5.07 3.34
C ASP A 53 -25.45 -5.56 3.36
N TRP A 54 -24.56 -4.95 2.56
CA TRP A 54 -23.12 -5.21 2.64
C TRP A 54 -22.47 -4.46 3.81
N GLU A 55 -21.41 -5.05 4.34
CA GLU A 55 -20.44 -4.38 5.19
C GLU A 55 -19.52 -3.51 4.36
N ILE A 56 -19.92 -2.24 4.22
CA ILE A 56 -19.10 -1.23 3.58
C ILE A 56 -18.15 -0.62 4.62
N ASP A 57 -16.89 -1.02 4.56
CA ASP A 57 -15.77 -0.53 5.37
C ASP A 57 -15.07 0.64 4.64
N LEU A 58 -14.78 1.73 5.34
CA LEU A 58 -14.30 2.99 4.75
C LEU A 58 -13.01 3.43 5.42
N GLU A 59 -12.03 3.85 4.63
CA GLU A 59 -10.85 4.56 5.15
C GLU A 59 -10.44 5.71 4.23
N ASP A 60 -9.91 6.77 4.85
CA ASP A 60 -9.19 7.83 4.15
C ASP A 60 -7.75 7.84 4.68
N ILE A 61 -6.82 7.41 3.83
CA ILE A 61 -5.39 7.34 4.14
C ILE A 61 -4.66 8.64 3.76
N GLY A 62 -5.38 9.75 3.60
CA GLY A 62 -4.81 11.07 3.29
C GLY A 62 -4.00 11.67 4.43
N ASN A 63 -3.25 12.74 4.12
CA ASN A 63 -2.41 13.41 5.12
C ASN A 63 -3.25 14.30 6.03
N VAL A 64 -3.41 13.86 7.28
CA VAL A 64 -4.07 14.63 8.34
C VAL A 64 -3.00 15.20 9.27
N TYR A 65 -3.10 16.48 9.61
CA TYR A 65 -2.20 17.13 10.55
C TYR A 65 -2.22 16.39 11.90
N ALA A 66 -1.04 16.14 12.47
CA ALA A 66 -0.85 15.42 13.74
C ALA A 66 -1.39 13.97 13.79
N ARG A 67 -1.71 13.36 12.64
CA ARG A 67 -1.94 11.90 12.53
C ARG A 67 -0.62 11.19 12.20
N GLU A 68 -0.52 9.94 12.61
CA GLU A 68 0.58 9.05 12.25
C GLU A 68 0.67 8.88 10.74
N ARG A 69 1.87 8.53 10.25
CA ARG A 69 2.11 8.22 8.85
C ARG A 69 2.09 6.70 8.66
N ILE A 70 1.81 6.26 7.43
CA ILE A 70 2.14 4.88 7.06
C ILE A 70 3.66 4.81 6.97
N GLN A 71 4.28 3.95 7.76
CA GLN A 71 5.73 3.78 7.74
C GLN A 71 6.16 3.02 6.48
N SER A 72 7.40 3.25 6.01
CA SER A 72 7.92 2.59 4.81
C SER A 72 8.19 1.10 5.03
N CYS A 73 8.20 0.30 3.97
CA CYS A 73 8.67 -1.08 4.08
C CYS A 73 10.18 -1.13 4.36
N ASN A 74 10.61 -2.00 5.27
CA ASN A 74 12.03 -2.24 5.56
C ASN A 74 12.71 -3.18 4.54
N ALA A 75 12.00 -3.57 3.48
CA ALA A 75 12.50 -4.42 2.40
C ALA A 75 13.12 -5.75 2.87
N CYS A 76 12.52 -6.38 3.90
CA CYS A 76 13.01 -7.66 4.44
C CYS A 76 13.12 -8.75 3.36
N VAL A 77 12.21 -8.74 2.37
CA VAL A 77 12.21 -9.67 1.23
C VAL A 77 13.52 -9.65 0.43
N SER A 78 14.23 -8.52 0.40
CA SER A 78 15.51 -8.37 -0.31
C SER A 78 16.66 -9.14 0.34
N THR A 79 16.43 -9.72 1.53
CA THR A 79 17.35 -10.66 2.20
C THR A 79 17.03 -12.11 1.83
N SER A 80 15.74 -12.47 1.90
CA SER A 80 15.07 -13.72 1.53
C SER A 80 13.57 -13.49 1.78
N MET A 81 12.63 -14.38 1.40
CA MET A 81 11.21 -14.14 1.68
C MET A 81 10.83 -14.41 3.16
N ALA A 82 11.48 -15.38 3.81
CA ALA A 82 11.23 -15.78 5.21
C ALA A 82 11.21 -14.67 6.32
N PRO A 83 12.02 -13.59 6.28
CA PRO A 83 11.95 -12.49 7.24
C PRO A 83 10.87 -11.45 6.91
N CYS A 84 10.22 -11.55 5.74
CA CYS A 84 9.05 -10.74 5.41
C CYS A 84 7.81 -11.39 6.03
N VAL A 85 7.52 -11.08 7.30
CA VAL A 85 6.44 -11.73 8.06
C VAL A 85 5.06 -11.28 7.60
N TRP A 86 4.07 -12.17 7.64
CA TRP A 86 2.65 -11.87 7.40
C TRP A 86 1.80 -12.12 8.67
N PRO A 87 1.06 -11.12 9.17
CA PRO A 87 1.15 -9.68 8.84
C PRO A 87 2.52 -9.08 9.18
N CYS A 88 2.89 -7.95 8.56
CA CYS A 88 4.24 -7.40 8.72
C CYS A 88 4.61 -6.97 10.14
N ASN A 89 5.66 -7.59 10.70
CA ASN A 89 6.19 -7.33 12.04
C ASN A 89 7.27 -6.21 12.12
N CYS A 90 7.44 -5.41 11.06
CA CYS A 90 8.41 -4.31 11.09
C CYS A 90 8.00 -3.17 12.03
N TYR A 91 6.70 -2.97 12.20
CA TYR A 91 6.10 -2.00 13.12
C TYR A 91 5.01 -2.69 13.93
N GLU A 92 4.51 -2.01 14.94
CA GLU A 92 3.51 -2.53 15.86
C GLU A 92 2.44 -1.47 16.15
N LYS A 93 1.29 -1.94 16.63
CA LYS A 93 0.17 -1.08 17.01
C LYS A 93 0.54 -0.24 18.24
N ASP A 94 0.13 1.03 18.23
CA ASP A 94 0.32 2.00 19.32
C ASP A 94 1.79 2.26 19.71
N SER A 95 2.74 1.98 18.81
CA SER A 95 4.17 2.26 19.06
C SER A 95 4.39 3.77 19.26
N LYS A 96 5.06 4.13 20.37
CA LYS A 96 5.50 5.51 20.61
C LYS A 96 6.80 5.86 19.91
N ALA A 97 7.64 4.86 19.68
CA ALA A 97 8.96 5.04 19.05
C ALA A 97 8.80 5.14 17.52
N GLU A 98 7.95 4.30 16.94
CA GLU A 98 7.69 4.25 15.50
C GLU A 98 6.17 4.21 15.23
N PRO A 99 5.45 5.32 15.46
CA PRO A 99 4.01 5.36 15.21
C PRO A 99 3.67 4.98 13.76
N ASP A 100 2.79 4.00 13.57
CA ASP A 100 2.42 3.49 12.25
C ASP A 100 0.90 3.51 12.05
N LEU A 101 0.49 4.27 11.04
CA LEU A 101 -0.93 4.43 10.72
C LEU A 101 -1.57 3.10 10.28
N LEU A 102 -0.84 2.26 9.55
CA LEU A 102 -1.38 1.04 8.97
C LEU A 102 -1.79 0.05 10.08
N TRP A 103 -0.94 -0.16 11.08
CA TRP A 103 -1.27 -0.95 12.26
C TRP A 103 -2.35 -0.31 13.14
N ASN A 104 -2.31 1.00 13.36
CA ASN A 104 -3.30 1.69 14.19
C ASN A 104 -4.72 1.66 13.58
N LEU A 105 -4.82 1.51 12.26
CA LEU A 105 -6.08 1.34 11.54
C LEU A 105 -6.47 -0.12 11.31
N ASP A 106 -5.70 -1.08 11.83
CA ASP A 106 -5.89 -2.52 11.62
C ASP A 106 -6.00 -2.90 10.13
N LEU A 107 -5.28 -2.20 9.24
CA LEU A 107 -5.49 -2.33 7.79
C LEU A 107 -5.15 -3.74 7.26
N TYR A 108 -4.17 -4.45 7.83
CA TYR A 108 -3.92 -5.85 7.45
C TYR A 108 -5.16 -6.73 7.67
N ALA A 109 -5.81 -6.60 8.84
CA ALA A 109 -7.01 -7.36 9.16
C ALA A 109 -8.20 -6.92 8.29
N ARG A 110 -8.36 -5.62 8.04
CA ARG A 110 -9.46 -5.10 7.21
C ARG A 110 -9.34 -5.55 5.75
N LEU A 111 -8.12 -5.57 5.20
CA LEU A 111 -7.83 -6.11 3.86
C LEU A 111 -8.10 -7.62 3.80
N ASP A 112 -7.71 -8.35 4.84
CA ASP A 112 -8.00 -9.79 4.98
C ASP A 112 -9.50 -10.07 5.10
N MET A 113 -10.28 -9.28 5.84
CA MET A 113 -11.71 -9.55 6.00
C MET A 113 -12.56 -9.18 4.78
N ALA A 114 -12.07 -8.32 3.89
CA ALA A 114 -12.84 -7.87 2.73
C ALA A 114 -12.80 -8.87 1.57
N ASP A 115 -13.96 -9.10 0.94
CA ASP A 115 -14.12 -9.84 -0.32
C ASP A 115 -13.52 -9.06 -1.50
N ALA A 116 -13.65 -7.73 -1.44
CA ALA A 116 -13.13 -6.83 -2.45
C ALA A 116 -12.64 -5.49 -1.89
N TRP A 117 -11.66 -4.91 -2.58
CA TRP A 117 -11.10 -3.60 -2.27
C TRP A 117 -11.39 -2.63 -3.40
N ALA A 118 -11.68 -1.38 -3.06
CA ALA A 118 -11.84 -0.31 -4.02
C ALA A 118 -10.98 0.90 -3.62
N PHE A 119 -10.09 1.33 -4.50
CA PHE A 119 -9.21 2.47 -4.29
C PHE A 119 -9.67 3.63 -5.17
N VAL A 120 -9.91 4.79 -4.57
CA VAL A 120 -10.22 6.04 -5.29
C VAL A 120 -9.10 7.04 -5.02
N ALA A 121 -8.32 7.39 -6.04
CA ALA A 121 -7.06 8.08 -5.83
C ALA A 121 -6.64 8.95 -7.03
N PRO A 122 -6.01 10.12 -6.79
CA PRO A 122 -5.54 10.98 -7.87
C PRO A 122 -4.21 10.47 -8.46
N HIS A 123 -3.87 10.98 -9.65
CA HIS A 123 -2.51 10.92 -10.19
C HIS A 123 -1.62 11.95 -9.50
N ASN A 124 -0.44 11.50 -9.09
CA ASN A 124 0.65 12.37 -8.66
C ASN A 124 1.89 12.07 -9.53
N TRP A 125 2.27 13.01 -10.40
CA TRP A 125 3.51 12.93 -11.20
C TRP A 125 3.71 11.58 -11.93
N TYR A 126 2.73 11.14 -12.72
CA TYR A 126 2.76 9.84 -13.44
C TYR A 126 2.71 8.58 -12.56
N GLY A 127 2.22 8.70 -11.32
CA GLY A 127 2.10 7.55 -10.43
C GLY A 127 1.00 7.67 -9.39
N PRO A 128 0.87 6.65 -8.53
CA PRO A 128 -0.05 6.67 -7.41
C PRO A 128 0.39 7.66 -6.34
N THR A 129 -0.53 8.00 -5.44
CA THR A 129 -0.19 8.83 -4.29
C THR A 129 0.77 8.11 -3.35
N SER A 130 1.58 8.89 -2.62
CA SER A 130 2.61 8.35 -1.74
C SER A 130 2.06 7.42 -0.66
N ASN A 131 0.92 7.76 -0.04
CA ASN A 131 0.32 6.91 0.99
C ASN A 131 -0.27 5.62 0.42
N LEU A 132 -0.84 5.66 -0.80
CA LEU A 132 -1.28 4.44 -1.47
C LEU A 132 -0.09 3.54 -1.81
N LYS A 133 1.00 4.12 -2.34
CA LYS A 133 2.22 3.38 -2.63
C LYS A 133 2.82 2.77 -1.36
N LEU A 134 2.83 3.49 -0.24
CA LEU A 134 3.29 2.98 1.06
C LEU A 134 2.42 1.82 1.55
N LEU A 135 1.10 1.89 1.42
CA LEU A 135 0.21 0.76 1.73
C LEU A 135 0.62 -0.49 0.94
N PHE A 136 0.81 -0.36 -0.37
CA PHE A 136 1.19 -1.47 -1.24
C PHE A 136 2.63 -1.98 -0.98
N ASP A 137 3.58 -1.10 -0.67
CA ASP A 137 4.95 -1.49 -0.27
C ASP A 137 4.96 -2.28 1.04
N ARG A 138 4.03 -1.96 1.95
CA ARG A 138 3.84 -2.68 3.21
C ARG A 138 3.11 -4.01 3.01
N LEU A 139 2.33 -4.15 1.94
CA LEU A 139 1.63 -5.38 1.57
C LEU A 139 2.47 -6.39 0.79
N VAL A 140 3.76 -6.14 0.52
CA VAL A 140 4.64 -7.15 -0.09
C VAL A 140 4.59 -8.49 0.66
N CYS A 141 4.43 -8.46 1.98
CA CYS A 141 4.29 -9.65 2.82
C CYS A 141 3.06 -10.52 2.51
N MET A 142 2.03 -10.01 1.83
CA MET A 142 0.85 -10.80 1.46
C MET A 142 1.18 -11.88 0.41
N ASN A 143 2.28 -11.71 -0.33
CA ASN A 143 2.77 -12.66 -1.31
C ASN A 143 3.92 -13.46 -0.71
N GLY A 144 3.62 -14.65 -0.19
CA GLY A 144 4.64 -15.59 0.28
C GLY A 144 5.31 -15.23 1.61
N GLY A 145 4.87 -14.15 2.30
CA GLY A 145 5.45 -13.75 3.57
C GLY A 145 5.29 -14.81 4.65
N ASN A 146 6.20 -14.82 5.62
CA ASN A 146 6.25 -15.85 6.66
C ASN A 146 5.12 -15.68 7.68
N PRO A 147 4.17 -16.63 7.81
CA PRO A 147 3.10 -16.54 8.80
C PRO A 147 3.52 -16.99 10.21
N ASN A 148 4.73 -17.54 10.37
CA ASN A 148 5.25 -18.04 11.64
C ASN A 148 6.68 -17.52 11.89
N GLU A 149 6.77 -16.37 12.55
CA GLU A 149 8.05 -15.73 12.83
C GLU A 149 8.92 -16.44 13.89
N GLU A 150 8.35 -17.38 14.66
CA GLU A 150 9.11 -18.14 15.65
C GLU A 150 10.21 -18.98 14.99
N LEU A 151 9.98 -19.45 13.76
CA LEU A 151 10.93 -20.22 12.95
C LEU A 151 12.22 -19.46 12.64
N ILE A 152 12.19 -18.13 12.77
CA ILE A 152 13.34 -17.25 12.51
C ILE A 152 13.79 -16.50 13.76
N GLU A 153 13.38 -16.91 14.97
CA GLU A 153 13.70 -16.24 16.24
C GLU A 153 13.55 -14.70 16.22
N HIS A 154 12.53 -14.19 15.52
CA HIS A 154 12.28 -12.75 15.29
C HIS A 154 13.43 -12.01 14.58
N LYS A 155 13.22 -11.70 13.29
CA LYS A 155 14.13 -10.88 12.46
C LYS A 155 15.59 -11.40 12.42
N ASN A 156 15.84 -12.70 12.63
CA ASN A 156 17.17 -13.29 12.46
C ASN A 156 17.41 -13.63 10.96
N PRO A 157 18.30 -12.90 10.26
CA PRO A 157 18.48 -13.09 8.83
C PRO A 157 19.13 -14.43 8.49
N GLU A 158 20.00 -14.98 9.35
CA GLU A 158 20.65 -16.27 9.07
C GLU A 158 19.70 -17.45 9.21
N LEU A 159 18.75 -17.40 10.14
CA LEU A 159 17.69 -18.42 10.23
C LEU A 159 16.70 -18.27 9.08
N ALA A 160 16.34 -17.03 8.72
CA ALA A 160 15.42 -16.78 7.63
C ALA A 160 15.97 -17.27 6.28
N MET A 161 17.23 -16.96 5.95
CA MET A 161 17.89 -17.47 4.74
C MET A 161 18.03 -19.01 4.70
N LYS A 162 18.00 -19.67 5.86
CA LYS A 162 17.98 -21.13 5.96
C LYS A 162 16.58 -21.67 5.72
N LEU A 163 15.57 -21.09 6.40
CA LEU A 163 14.16 -21.47 6.26
C LEU A 163 13.71 -21.40 4.79
N ASP A 164 14.08 -20.32 4.09
CA ASP A 164 13.75 -20.06 2.68
C ASP A 164 14.20 -21.17 1.70
N LYS A 165 15.04 -22.12 2.16
CA LYS A 165 15.58 -23.24 1.37
C LYS A 165 15.08 -24.61 1.85
N THR A 166 14.11 -24.63 2.75
CA THR A 166 13.54 -25.86 3.30
C THR A 166 12.26 -26.26 2.57
N PRO A 167 11.91 -27.55 2.52
CA PRO A 167 10.60 -27.97 2.02
C PRO A 167 9.43 -27.41 2.83
N GLU A 168 9.62 -27.21 4.14
CA GLU A 168 8.62 -26.59 5.02
C GLU A 168 8.22 -25.18 4.53
N TRP A 169 9.16 -24.44 3.96
CA TRP A 169 8.89 -23.11 3.42
C TRP A 169 7.94 -23.12 2.23
N GLU A 170 7.98 -24.15 1.39
CA GLU A 170 7.04 -24.30 0.26
C GLU A 170 5.58 -24.40 0.75
N GLU A 171 5.36 -24.95 1.96
CA GLU A 171 4.02 -25.02 2.56
C GLU A 171 3.59 -23.72 3.25
N LEU A 172 4.54 -22.95 3.79
CA LEU A 172 4.29 -21.71 4.53
C LEU A 172 4.14 -20.49 3.61
N SER A 173 4.93 -20.44 2.54
CA SER A 173 5.00 -19.31 1.61
C SER A 173 3.81 -19.34 0.64
N GLN A 174 2.70 -18.76 1.05
CA GLN A 174 1.44 -18.71 0.29
C GLN A 174 1.03 -17.28 -0.02
N ASN A 175 0.17 -17.08 -1.01
CA ASN A 175 -0.56 -15.83 -1.16
C ASN A 175 -1.65 -15.76 -0.08
N HIS A 176 -1.47 -14.88 0.89
CA HIS A 176 -2.35 -14.81 2.07
C HIS A 176 -3.70 -14.14 1.79
N LEU A 177 -3.74 -13.33 0.73
CA LEU A 177 -4.92 -12.55 0.33
C LEU A 177 -5.54 -13.00 -1.01
N GLU A 178 -5.16 -14.18 -1.49
CA GLU A 178 -5.63 -14.74 -2.77
C GLU A 178 -7.16 -14.83 -2.86
N GLY A 179 -7.67 -14.72 -4.09
CA GLY A 179 -9.09 -14.88 -4.40
C GLY A 179 -9.91 -13.60 -4.27
N ARG A 180 -9.34 -12.49 -3.75
CA ARG A 180 -10.02 -11.18 -3.66
C ARG A 180 -10.07 -10.46 -5.00
N THR A 181 -10.94 -9.46 -5.06
CA THR A 181 -11.00 -8.50 -6.17
C THR A 181 -10.48 -7.14 -5.71
N ALA A 182 -9.64 -6.48 -6.50
CA ALA A 182 -9.31 -5.08 -6.31
C ALA A 182 -9.79 -4.24 -7.49
N ALA A 183 -10.21 -3.02 -7.21
CA ALA A 183 -10.68 -2.05 -8.18
C ALA A 183 -10.01 -0.69 -7.94
N PHE A 184 -9.74 0.04 -9.03
CA PHE A 184 -9.03 1.32 -9.01
C PHE A 184 -9.81 2.33 -9.85
N PHE A 185 -10.27 3.39 -9.20
CA PHE A 185 -10.76 4.60 -9.86
C PHE A 185 -9.70 5.69 -9.71
N CYS A 186 -8.95 5.89 -10.78
CA CYS A 186 -7.90 6.90 -10.87
C CYS A 186 -8.49 8.20 -11.46
N HIS A 187 -7.99 9.35 -11.03
CA HIS A 187 -8.35 10.63 -11.66
C HIS A 187 -7.18 11.59 -11.71
N GLY A 188 -7.17 12.49 -12.68
CA GLY A 188 -6.13 13.51 -12.84
C GLY A 188 -6.61 14.65 -13.71
N ASP A 189 -5.87 15.74 -13.75
CA ASP A 189 -6.24 16.94 -14.51
C ASP A 189 -5.45 17.12 -15.81
N LEU A 190 -4.61 16.14 -16.16
CA LEU A 190 -3.77 16.16 -17.37
C LEU A 190 -2.88 17.42 -17.45
N GLY A 191 -2.44 17.94 -16.30
CA GLY A 191 -1.64 19.16 -16.21
C GLY A 191 -2.50 20.44 -16.25
N GLY A 192 -3.82 20.34 -16.08
CA GLY A 192 -4.72 21.49 -16.02
C GLY A 192 -4.59 22.39 -17.25
N ASP A 193 -4.37 23.68 -17.02
CA ASP A 193 -4.13 24.67 -18.09
C ASP A 193 -2.65 24.91 -18.40
N GLU A 194 -1.75 24.07 -17.88
CA GLU A 194 -0.31 24.22 -18.04
C GLU A 194 0.20 23.65 -19.36
N ILE A 195 -0.58 22.86 -20.09
CA ILE A 195 -0.18 22.27 -21.37
C ILE A 195 -0.31 23.29 -22.52
N ASP A 196 0.70 23.37 -23.38
CA ASP A 196 0.72 24.18 -24.59
C ASP A 196 0.19 23.41 -25.82
N ALA A 197 0.04 24.10 -26.96
CA ALA A 197 -0.47 23.51 -28.19
C ALA A 197 0.40 22.39 -28.78
N THR A 198 1.61 22.19 -28.26
CA THR A 198 2.51 21.10 -28.65
C THR A 198 2.48 19.91 -27.69
N GLY A 199 1.57 19.91 -26.70
CA GLY A 199 1.48 18.89 -25.67
C GLY A 199 2.53 19.03 -24.56
N ARG A 200 3.21 20.17 -24.45
CA ARG A 200 4.30 20.37 -23.46
C ARG A 200 3.89 21.31 -22.34
N PRO A 201 4.43 21.15 -21.12
CA PRO A 201 4.22 22.13 -20.06
C PRO A 201 4.74 23.51 -20.47
N ARG A 202 3.90 24.55 -20.38
CA ARG A 202 4.17 25.95 -20.77
C ARG A 202 5.41 26.50 -20.08
N LEU A 203 5.58 26.19 -18.79
CA LEU A 203 6.69 26.67 -17.95
C LEU A 203 8.03 26.01 -18.28
N LEU A 204 8.06 24.92 -19.05
CA LEU A 204 9.29 24.20 -19.35
C LEU A 204 10.19 25.04 -20.27
N HIS A 205 11.35 25.48 -19.77
CA HIS A 205 12.34 26.19 -20.58
C HIS A 205 13.04 25.26 -21.59
N HIS A 206 13.44 24.06 -21.15
CA HIS A 206 14.10 23.07 -21.98
C HIS A 206 13.08 22.12 -22.63
N LYS A 207 12.34 22.61 -23.63
CA LYS A 207 11.24 21.86 -24.28
C LYS A 207 11.65 20.50 -24.84
N LEU A 208 12.92 20.32 -25.23
CA LEU A 208 13.46 19.06 -25.75
C LEU A 208 13.56 17.94 -24.68
N TYR A 209 13.45 18.26 -23.38
CA TYR A 209 13.46 17.27 -22.31
C TYR A 209 12.10 16.59 -22.11
N PHE A 210 11.06 17.10 -22.76
CA PHE A 210 9.72 16.55 -22.70
C PHE A 210 9.23 16.30 -24.13
N ASP A 211 9.21 15.02 -24.50
CA ASP A 211 8.62 14.57 -25.75
C ASP A 211 7.28 13.89 -25.44
N PRO A 212 6.13 14.52 -25.78
CA PRO A 212 4.81 13.97 -25.48
C PRO A 212 4.56 12.58 -26.09
N GLU A 213 5.27 12.25 -27.18
CA GLU A 213 5.16 10.92 -27.81
C GLU A 213 5.89 9.82 -27.02
N GLN A 214 6.73 10.19 -26.06
CA GLN A 214 7.53 9.29 -25.22
C GLN A 214 7.11 9.34 -23.74
N GLU A 215 5.88 9.79 -23.46
CA GLU A 215 5.32 9.70 -22.12
C GLU A 215 5.22 8.24 -21.65
N PRO A 216 5.30 7.98 -20.34
CA PRO A 216 5.51 6.63 -19.80
C PRO A 216 4.35 5.66 -20.06
N PHE A 217 3.19 6.14 -20.48
CA PHE A 217 2.03 5.34 -20.84
C PHE A 217 1.12 6.07 -21.83
N GLN A 218 0.32 5.30 -22.58
CA GLN A 218 -0.68 5.82 -23.53
C GLN A 218 -2.07 5.94 -22.90
N ASP A 219 -2.38 5.06 -21.94
CA ASP A 219 -3.61 5.09 -21.15
C ASP A 219 -3.26 5.54 -19.75
N GLU A 220 -3.84 6.65 -19.31
CA GLU A 220 -3.59 7.26 -18.01
C GLU A 220 -3.75 6.27 -16.85
N ARG A 221 -4.68 5.30 -16.94
CA ARG A 221 -4.85 4.31 -15.87
C ARG A 221 -3.55 3.54 -15.56
N ASP A 222 -2.65 3.41 -16.54
CA ASP A 222 -1.36 2.73 -16.41
C ASP A 222 -0.39 3.40 -15.43
N ALA A 223 -0.65 4.65 -15.03
CA ALA A 223 0.03 5.26 -13.87
C ALA A 223 -0.06 4.38 -12.61
N TYR A 224 -1.09 3.54 -12.50
CA TYR A 224 -1.33 2.63 -11.38
C TYR A 224 -0.95 1.18 -11.69
N ALA A 225 -0.40 0.89 -12.87
CA ALA A 225 -0.03 -0.45 -13.30
C ALA A 225 0.84 -1.19 -12.27
N PRO A 226 1.87 -0.59 -11.62
CA PRO A 226 2.66 -1.30 -10.62
C PRO A 226 1.82 -1.87 -9.45
N LEU A 227 0.78 -1.14 -9.00
CA LEU A 227 -0.09 -1.59 -7.92
C LEU A 227 -1.03 -2.70 -8.39
N VAL A 228 -1.59 -2.54 -9.59
CA VAL A 228 -2.45 -3.55 -10.24
C VAL A 228 -1.70 -4.86 -10.45
N TRP A 229 -0.46 -4.79 -10.95
CA TRP A 229 0.37 -5.96 -11.15
C TRP A 229 0.80 -6.60 -9.83
N GLN A 230 1.03 -5.82 -8.77
CA GLN A 230 1.26 -6.39 -7.44
C GLN A 230 0.04 -7.17 -6.92
N CYS A 231 -1.18 -6.66 -7.11
CA CYS A 231 -2.41 -7.41 -6.81
C CYS A 231 -2.44 -8.74 -7.56
N ARG A 232 -2.30 -8.68 -8.89
CA ARG A 232 -2.36 -9.87 -9.76
C ARG A 232 -1.27 -10.89 -9.42
N TYR A 233 -0.05 -10.42 -9.14
CA TYR A 233 1.07 -11.26 -8.69
C TYR A 233 0.79 -11.96 -7.35
N SER A 234 -0.07 -11.35 -6.51
CA SER A 234 -0.45 -11.87 -5.19
C SER A 234 -1.79 -12.62 -5.19
N GLY A 235 -2.29 -13.03 -6.37
CA GLY A 235 -3.54 -13.79 -6.49
C GLY A 235 -4.82 -12.96 -6.27
N ILE A 236 -4.73 -11.63 -6.33
CA ILE A 236 -5.87 -10.72 -6.25
C ILE A 236 -6.18 -10.22 -7.65
N GLU A 237 -7.36 -10.52 -8.16
CA GLU A 237 -7.71 -10.11 -9.51
C GLU A 237 -8.05 -8.61 -9.57
N VAL A 238 -7.69 -8.01 -10.69
CA VAL A 238 -8.05 -6.63 -11.04
C VAL A 238 -8.63 -6.69 -12.44
N PRO A 239 -9.95 -6.87 -12.60
CA PRO A 239 -10.60 -6.88 -13.91
C PRO A 239 -10.37 -5.55 -14.61
N ASP A 240 -10.11 -5.56 -15.92
CA ASP A 240 -9.80 -4.33 -16.66
C ASP A 240 -10.93 -3.28 -16.61
N GLN A 241 -12.18 -3.72 -16.52
CA GLN A 241 -13.34 -2.82 -16.34
C GLN A 241 -13.37 -2.14 -14.95
N LEU A 242 -12.69 -2.70 -13.96
CA LEU A 242 -12.60 -2.16 -12.61
C LEU A 242 -11.33 -1.32 -12.39
N TRP A 243 -10.51 -1.15 -13.43
CA TRP A 243 -9.33 -0.29 -13.44
C TRP A 243 -9.54 0.81 -14.49
N THR A 244 -9.94 1.99 -14.01
CA THR A 244 -10.36 3.10 -14.86
C THR A 244 -9.67 4.40 -14.48
N TYR A 245 -9.60 5.31 -15.44
CA TYR A 245 -9.17 6.68 -15.26
C TYR A 245 -10.27 7.67 -15.68
N ALA A 246 -10.37 8.80 -15.00
CA ALA A 246 -11.18 9.95 -15.40
C ALA A 246 -10.34 11.23 -15.42
N ALA A 247 -10.39 11.95 -16.54
CA ALA A 247 -9.82 13.29 -16.65
C ALA A 247 -10.79 14.29 -15.99
N ILE A 248 -10.35 14.91 -14.89
CA ILE A 248 -11.15 15.86 -14.10
C ILE A 248 -10.38 17.17 -14.02
N GLY A 249 -10.86 18.19 -14.73
CA GLY A 249 -10.29 19.54 -14.72
C GLY A 249 -9.22 19.81 -15.77
N GLU A 250 -9.18 19.01 -16.84
CA GLU A 250 -8.36 19.30 -18.02
C GLU A 250 -8.63 20.72 -18.55
N GLY A 251 -7.55 21.46 -18.84
CA GLY A 251 -7.62 22.83 -19.33
C GLY A 251 -8.07 23.88 -18.31
N LYS A 252 -8.32 23.49 -17.05
CA LYS A 252 -8.73 24.43 -15.99
C LYS A 252 -7.57 24.80 -15.08
N LYS A 253 -7.75 25.91 -14.35
CA LYS A 253 -6.88 26.24 -13.22
C LYS A 253 -7.02 25.22 -12.10
N TYR A 254 -5.94 24.91 -11.40
CA TYR A 254 -5.99 24.03 -10.22
C TYR A 254 -6.97 24.52 -9.15
N SER A 255 -7.18 25.83 -9.03
CA SER A 255 -8.15 26.44 -8.11
C SER A 255 -9.60 26.22 -8.51
N GLU A 256 -9.88 25.99 -9.80
CA GLU A 256 -11.20 25.75 -10.40
C GLU A 256 -11.43 24.26 -10.70
N ASN A 257 -10.71 23.41 -9.97
CA ASN A 257 -10.75 21.96 -10.08
C ASN A 257 -10.87 21.33 -8.69
N GLN A 258 -11.81 21.79 -7.88
CA GLN A 258 -12.10 21.23 -6.55
C GLN A 258 -13.21 20.17 -6.59
N ALA A 259 -13.61 19.67 -5.43
CA ALA A 259 -14.68 18.68 -5.33
C ALA A 259 -16.02 19.26 -5.83
N GLU A 260 -16.31 20.53 -5.51
CA GLU A 260 -17.47 21.27 -5.97
C GLU A 260 -17.51 21.44 -7.49
N ASP A 261 -16.36 21.56 -8.16
CA ASP A 261 -16.29 21.64 -9.62
C ASP A 261 -16.49 20.26 -10.27
N MET A 262 -15.89 19.22 -9.67
CA MET A 262 -16.01 17.84 -10.14
C MET A 262 -17.46 17.36 -10.14
N VAL A 263 -18.24 17.67 -9.10
CA VAL A 263 -19.63 17.21 -9.01
C VAL A 263 -20.55 17.87 -10.05
N GLN A 264 -20.13 18.97 -10.67
CA GLN A 264 -20.84 19.60 -11.80
C GLN A 264 -20.42 19.01 -13.15
N ASP A 265 -19.33 18.23 -13.21
CA ASP A 265 -18.91 17.53 -14.41
C ASP A 265 -19.68 16.22 -14.57
N ASN A 266 -20.78 16.31 -15.33
CA ASN A 266 -21.64 15.17 -15.62
C ASN A 266 -20.90 13.98 -16.24
N SER A 267 -19.84 14.21 -17.02
CA SER A 267 -19.10 13.14 -17.70
C SER A 267 -18.27 12.32 -16.71
N SER A 268 -17.50 13.02 -15.87
CA SER A 268 -16.69 12.42 -14.80
C SER A 268 -17.56 11.70 -13.76
N MET A 269 -18.67 12.32 -13.36
CA MET A 269 -19.60 11.71 -12.40
C MET A 269 -20.31 10.48 -12.98
N ALA A 270 -20.71 10.51 -14.25
CA ALA A 270 -21.31 9.35 -14.90
C ALA A 270 -20.32 8.19 -15.07
N ALA A 271 -19.04 8.49 -15.38
CA ALA A 271 -17.98 7.49 -15.44
C ALA A 271 -17.76 6.83 -14.07
N PHE A 272 -17.76 7.62 -12.99
CA PHE A 272 -17.65 7.10 -11.63
C PHE A 272 -18.84 6.22 -11.24
N ASP A 273 -20.07 6.69 -11.46
CA ASP A 273 -21.29 5.93 -11.12
C ASP A 273 -21.38 4.62 -11.91
N LYS A 274 -20.95 4.63 -13.18
CA LYS A 274 -20.84 3.42 -13.99
C LYS A 274 -19.83 2.44 -13.39
N TRP A 275 -18.64 2.90 -13.02
CA TRP A 275 -17.61 2.06 -12.40
C TRP A 275 -18.08 1.48 -11.06
N VAL A 276 -18.79 2.24 -10.22
CA VAL A 276 -19.37 1.75 -8.96
C VAL A 276 -20.38 0.62 -9.22
N LYS A 277 -21.23 0.78 -10.25
CA LYS A 277 -22.19 -0.26 -10.65
C LYS A 277 -21.48 -1.52 -11.15
N GLU A 278 -20.45 -1.37 -11.98
CA GLU A 278 -19.66 -2.50 -12.47
C GLU A 278 -18.91 -3.22 -11.34
N PHE A 279 -18.40 -2.49 -10.36
CA PHE A 279 -17.80 -3.05 -9.15
C PHE A 279 -18.81 -3.89 -8.37
N ALA A 280 -19.99 -3.32 -8.05
CA ALA A 280 -21.01 -4.03 -7.29
C ALA A 280 -21.46 -5.31 -8.00
N GLN A 281 -21.74 -5.22 -9.31
CA GLN A 281 -22.15 -6.37 -10.13
C GLN A 281 -21.07 -7.45 -10.19
N PHE A 282 -19.80 -7.06 -10.33
CA PHE A 282 -18.70 -8.02 -10.40
C PHE A 282 -18.50 -8.75 -9.07
N VAL A 283 -18.48 -8.01 -7.96
CA VAL A 283 -18.29 -8.58 -6.61
C VAL A 283 -19.46 -9.50 -6.25
N GLU A 284 -20.69 -9.10 -6.54
CA GLU A 284 -21.87 -9.93 -6.29
C GLU A 284 -21.85 -11.21 -7.12
N ALA A 285 -21.53 -11.10 -8.42
CA ALA A 285 -21.49 -12.26 -9.33
C ALA A 285 -20.38 -13.25 -8.97
N LYS A 286 -19.23 -12.76 -8.48
CA LYS A 286 -18.12 -13.59 -8.03
C LYS A 286 -18.43 -14.32 -6.72
N GLY A 287 -19.15 -13.65 -5.81
CA GLY A 287 -19.44 -14.17 -4.48
C GLY A 287 -18.34 -13.87 -3.46
N LYS A 288 -18.60 -14.31 -2.22
CA LYS A 288 -17.71 -14.09 -1.07
C LYS A 288 -16.43 -14.91 -1.18
N VAL A 289 -15.35 -14.38 -0.63
CA VAL A 289 -14.01 -14.96 -0.73
C VAL A 289 -13.75 -15.87 0.48
N GLN A 290 -13.29 -17.09 0.22
CA GLN A 290 -12.85 -17.98 1.29
C GLN A 290 -11.62 -17.39 1.98
N PRO A 291 -11.61 -17.29 3.31
CA PRO A 291 -10.45 -16.78 4.01
C PRO A 291 -9.21 -17.65 3.83
N GLY A 292 -8.04 -17.01 3.77
CA GLY A 292 -6.76 -17.71 3.69
C GLY A 292 -6.42 -18.50 4.96
N LYS A 293 -5.46 -19.42 4.86
CA LYS A 293 -5.00 -20.26 5.98
C LYS A 293 -4.44 -19.42 7.14
N PHE A 294 -3.68 -18.39 6.82
CA PHE A 294 -3.01 -17.52 7.79
C PHE A 294 -3.66 -16.14 7.80
N ARG A 295 -4.69 -16.00 8.64
CA ARG A 295 -5.50 -14.78 8.75
C ARG A 295 -4.73 -13.66 9.43
N ALA A 296 -4.89 -12.44 8.92
CA ALA A 296 -4.50 -11.22 9.65
C ALA A 296 -5.58 -10.85 10.69
N TYR A 297 -6.84 -11.19 10.41
CA TYR A 297 -7.92 -11.10 11.38
C TYR A 297 -7.63 -11.96 12.61
N GLY A 298 -7.70 -11.34 13.79
CA GLY A 298 -7.42 -12.00 15.06
C GLY A 298 -5.92 -12.22 15.35
N TYR A 299 -5.03 -11.79 14.46
CA TYR A 299 -3.59 -11.83 14.70
C TYR A 299 -3.23 -10.98 15.92
N LYS A 300 -2.42 -11.56 16.81
CA LYS A 300 -1.83 -10.87 17.96
C LYS A 300 -0.33 -11.02 17.84
N ALA A 301 0.36 -9.90 17.65
CA ALA A 301 1.82 -9.88 17.62
C ALA A 301 2.33 -10.47 18.95
N PRO A 302 3.24 -11.46 18.91
CA PRO A 302 3.84 -12.00 20.11
C PRO A 302 4.82 -10.99 20.73
N SER A 303 5.19 -11.25 21.99
CA SER A 303 6.17 -10.39 22.68
C SER A 303 7.59 -10.78 22.29
N HIS A 304 8.41 -9.79 21.95
CA HIS A 304 9.77 -10.00 21.45
C HIS A 304 10.88 -9.53 22.40
N THR A 305 10.59 -9.28 23.69
CA THR A 305 11.53 -8.58 24.59
C THR A 305 12.95 -9.19 24.60
N TRP A 306 13.06 -10.52 24.66
CA TRP A 306 14.37 -11.19 24.65
C TRP A 306 15.04 -11.17 23.28
N GLN A 307 14.28 -11.33 22.21
CA GLN A 307 14.78 -11.30 20.84
C GLN A 307 15.26 -9.89 20.46
N GLU A 308 14.55 -8.85 20.85
CA GLU A 308 14.96 -7.45 20.69
C GLU A 308 16.28 -7.15 21.42
N ILE A 309 16.48 -7.69 22.63
CA ILE A 309 17.79 -7.58 23.32
C ILE A 309 18.91 -8.25 22.52
N LYS A 310 18.66 -9.46 21.97
CA LYS A 310 19.64 -10.16 21.13
C LYS A 310 19.98 -9.34 19.87
N LEU A 311 18.97 -8.77 19.22
CA LEU A 311 19.13 -7.92 18.03
C LEU A 311 19.91 -6.64 18.36
N GLY A 312 19.61 -5.99 19.49
CA GLY A 312 20.36 -4.82 19.94
C GLY A 312 21.83 -5.12 20.22
N TRP A 313 22.14 -6.27 20.83
CA TRP A 313 23.53 -6.70 21.02
C TRP A 313 24.24 -7.01 19.69
N ARG A 314 23.52 -7.66 18.76
CA ARG A 314 24.03 -7.91 17.40
C ARG A 314 24.37 -6.59 16.70
N ASP A 315 23.45 -5.64 16.70
CA ASP A 315 23.63 -4.32 16.10
C ASP A 315 24.85 -3.59 16.69
N ALA A 316 24.95 -3.55 18.02
CA ALA A 316 26.11 -2.96 18.71
C ALA A 316 27.45 -3.57 18.26
N ARG A 317 27.51 -4.90 18.05
CA ARG A 317 28.71 -5.59 17.54
C ARG A 317 29.01 -5.26 16.08
N MET A 318 27.98 -5.19 15.23
CA MET A 318 28.16 -4.83 13.81
C MET A 318 28.71 -3.41 13.66
N ARG A 319 28.24 -2.47 14.49
CA ARG A 319 28.70 -1.06 14.51
C ARG A 319 30.18 -0.87 14.83
N ILE A 320 30.81 -1.83 15.52
CA ILE A 320 32.25 -1.84 15.81
C ILE A 320 33.04 -2.83 14.93
N GLY A 321 32.43 -3.31 13.84
CA GLY A 321 33.10 -4.14 12.83
C GLY A 321 33.16 -5.64 13.15
N PHE A 322 32.40 -6.12 14.15
CA PHE A 322 32.32 -7.55 14.48
C PHE A 322 31.05 -8.19 13.92
N SER A 323 31.05 -8.43 12.61
CA SER A 323 29.97 -9.16 11.93
C SER A 323 29.95 -10.65 12.31
N PRO A 324 28.77 -11.29 12.42
CA PRO A 324 28.67 -12.73 12.72
C PRO A 324 29.38 -13.60 11.69
N ALA A 325 30.10 -14.64 12.12
CA ALA A 325 30.83 -15.52 11.21
C ALA A 325 29.88 -16.23 10.22
N GLY A 326 30.29 -16.31 8.95
CA GLY A 326 29.49 -16.95 7.88
C GLY A 326 28.27 -16.15 7.41
N SER A 327 27.97 -15.01 8.02
CA SER A 327 26.83 -14.14 7.66
C SER A 327 27.09 -13.33 6.37
N SER A 328 26.01 -12.80 5.77
CA SER A 328 26.11 -11.87 4.64
C SER A 328 26.89 -10.58 5.01
N PRO A 329 26.62 -9.91 6.15
CA PRO A 329 27.43 -8.76 6.57
C PRO A 329 28.93 -9.05 6.66
N LYS A 330 29.33 -10.21 7.20
CA LYS A 330 30.75 -10.60 7.26
C LYS A 330 31.36 -10.77 5.87
N LYS A 331 30.64 -11.40 4.94
CA LYS A 331 31.10 -11.56 3.55
C LYS A 331 31.24 -10.21 2.84
N GLN A 332 30.33 -9.28 3.07
CA GLN A 332 30.39 -7.93 2.50
C GLN A 332 31.57 -7.13 3.07
N GLN A 333 31.78 -7.22 4.38
CA GLN A 333 32.93 -6.62 5.07
C GLN A 333 34.26 -7.19 4.58
N ASP A 334 34.38 -8.51 4.42
CA ASP A 334 35.59 -9.16 3.91
C ASP A 334 35.93 -8.77 2.47
N GLN A 335 34.92 -8.45 1.68
CA GLN A 335 35.07 -7.94 0.31
C GLN A 335 35.26 -6.42 0.26
N GLY A 336 35.20 -5.72 1.40
CA GLY A 336 35.28 -4.25 1.45
C GLY A 336 34.14 -3.53 0.75
N LEU A 337 32.97 -4.17 0.61
CA LEU A 337 31.80 -3.61 -0.09
C LEU A 337 31.13 -2.51 0.72
N ASN A 338 31.14 -2.63 2.05
CA ASN A 338 30.49 -1.68 2.94
C ASN A 338 31.56 -0.86 3.68
N LYS A 339 31.45 0.46 3.58
CA LYS A 339 32.28 1.43 4.29
C LYS A 339 31.47 2.18 5.35
N ASP A 340 30.56 1.46 6.00
CA ASP A 340 29.50 1.98 6.86
C ASP A 340 29.67 1.57 8.34
N VAL A 341 30.80 0.97 8.72
CA VAL A 341 31.11 0.67 10.13
C VAL A 341 31.12 1.97 10.92
N THR A 342 30.07 2.19 11.71
CA THR A 342 29.86 3.42 12.45
C THR A 342 29.17 3.16 13.78
N LEU A 343 29.62 3.85 14.83
CA LEU A 343 28.91 3.91 16.10
C LEU A 343 27.61 4.75 16.01
N PHE A 344 27.50 5.61 15.00
CA PHE A 344 26.44 6.62 14.85
C PHE A 344 25.72 6.48 13.49
N PRO A 345 24.87 5.46 13.31
CA PRO A 345 24.20 5.21 12.02
C PRO A 345 23.21 6.31 11.63
N GLY A 346 22.77 7.14 12.58
CA GLY A 346 21.86 8.26 12.33
C GLY A 346 22.50 9.48 11.67
N LYS A 347 23.84 9.55 11.54
CA LYS A 347 24.50 10.64 10.80
C LYS A 347 24.34 10.46 9.30
N SER A 348 24.22 11.57 8.57
CA SER A 348 24.22 11.55 7.11
C SER A 348 25.54 11.01 6.55
N GLU A 349 25.54 10.48 5.32
CA GLU A 349 26.74 9.88 4.71
C GLU A 349 27.94 10.85 4.67
N ASN A 350 27.70 12.15 4.51
CA ASN A 350 28.74 13.17 4.48
C ASN A 350 29.34 13.45 5.88
N GLU A 351 28.61 13.17 6.96
CA GLU A 351 29.02 13.45 8.36
C GLU A 351 29.62 12.23 9.06
N ARG A 352 29.68 11.07 8.40
CA ARG A 352 30.21 9.82 8.96
C ARG A 352 31.74 9.73 8.92
N ASN A 353 32.38 10.50 8.04
CA ASN A 353 33.84 10.52 7.84
C ASN A 353 34.52 11.80 8.35
N GLY A 354 33.77 12.67 9.05
CA GLY A 354 34.24 13.96 9.57
C GLY A 354 34.54 13.96 11.06
#